data_AF-A0A7X8BSN6-F1
#
_entry.id   AF-A0A7X8BSN6-F1
#
_cell.length_a   1.000
_cell.length_b   1.000
_cell.length_c   1.000
_cell.angle_alpha   90.00
_cell.angle_beta   90.00
_cell.angle_gamma   90.00
#
_symmetry.space_group_name_H-M   'P 1'
#
loop_
_entity.id
_entity.type
_entity.pdbx_description
1 polymer ?
#
loop_
_entity_poly.entity_id
_entity_poly.type
_entity_poly.pdbx_seq_one_letter_code
_entity_poly.pdbx_strand_id
1 'polypeptide(L)' 'KEEMARLFSVSRPALVKVMMEMAAEGIIDVNRRDIRIKERATLQNMI' A
#
# COMPACT_ATOMS: atom_id res chain seq x y z
N LYS A 1 -4.45 9.76 11.04
CA LYS A 1 -3.27 9.82 10.13
C LYS A 1 -2.10 8.91 10.55
N GLU A 2 -2.18 8.19 11.67
CA GLU A 2 -1.12 7.27 12.15
C GLU A 2 -1.58 5.80 12.20
N GLU A 3 -2.40 5.38 11.24
CA GLU A 3 -3.13 4.11 11.37
C GLU A 3 -2.52 2.99 10.53
N MET A 4 -2.04 3.30 9.31
CA MET A 4 -1.44 2.31 8.40
C MET A 4 -0.12 1.72 8.93
N ALA A 5 0.77 2.53 9.52
CA ALA A 5 2.06 2.03 10.02
C ALA A 5 1.91 1.03 11.18
N ARG A 6 0.84 1.17 11.99
CA ARG A 6 0.53 0.23 13.07
C ARG A 6 -0.04 -1.09 12.56
N LEU A 7 -0.84 -1.06 11.49
CA LEU A 7 -1.38 -2.25 10.84
C LEU A 7 -0.29 -3.11 10.17
N PHE A 8 0.79 -2.48 9.71
CA PHE A 8 1.85 -3.15 8.96
C PHE A 8 3.15 -3.38 9.75
N SER A 9 3.24 -3.02 11.05
CA SER A 9 4.42 -3.19 11.93
C SER A 9 5.79 -2.81 11.32
N VAL A 10 5.80 -1.96 10.28
CA VAL A 10 7.01 -1.55 9.56
C VAL A 10 7.28 -0.06 9.76
N SER A 11 8.55 0.30 9.66
CA SER A 11 8.98 1.70 9.73
C SER A 11 8.36 2.53 8.58
N ARG A 12 8.17 3.84 8.80
CA ARG A 12 7.64 4.77 7.78
C ARG A 12 8.37 4.69 6.43
N PRO A 13 9.73 4.61 6.36
CA PRO A 13 10.44 4.47 5.09
C PRO A 13 10.15 3.14 4.38
N ALA A 14 10.04 2.04 5.14
CA ALA A 14 9.74 0.73 4.57
C ALA A 14 8.32 0.68 3.99
N LEU A 15 7.35 1.29 4.69
CA LEU A 15 5.97 1.40 4.19
C LEU A 15 5.91 2.19 2.87
N VAL A 16 6.63 3.30 2.77
CA VAL A 16 6.67 4.10 1.54
C VAL A 16 7.28 3.31 0.38
N LYS A 17 8.34 2.55 0.64
CA LYS A 17 8.99 1.70 -0.37
C LYS A 17 7.99 0.67 -0.94
N VAL A 18 7.32 -0.08 -0.05
CA VAL A 18 6.32 -1.09 -0.46
C VAL A 18 5.16 -0.44 -1.22
N MET A 19 4.66 0.71 -0.75
CA MET A 19 3.58 1.44 -1.43
C MET A 19 3.99 1.91 -2.84
N MET A 20 5.24 2.34 -3.03
CA MET A 20 5.76 2.72 -4.33
C MET A 20 5.93 1.53 -5.27
N GLU A 21 6.41 0.39 -4.77
CA GLU A 21 6.53 -0.86 -5.53
C GLU A 21 5.13 -1.37 -5.97
N MET A 22 4.16 -1.40 -5.06
CA MET A 22 2.77 -1.79 -5.38
C MET A 22 2.09 -0.83 -6.36
N ALA A 23 2.45 0.46 -6.33
CA ALA A 23 1.95 1.44 -7.29
C ALA A 23 2.58 1.25 -8.68
N ALA A 24 3.88 0.93 -8.73
CA ALA A 24 4.59 0.62 -9.98
C ALA A 24 4.06 -0.67 -10.64
N GLU A 25 3.65 -1.64 -9.83
CA GLU A 25 2.98 -2.87 -10.29
C GLU A 25 1.51 -2.67 -10.68
N GLY A 26 0.97 -1.46 -10.50
CA GLY A 26 -0.40 -1.11 -10.88
C GLY A 26 -1.49 -1.65 -9.93
N ILE A 27 -1.10 -2.23 -8.80
CA ILE A 27 -2.01 -2.85 -7.82
C ILE A 27 -2.79 -1.76 -7.05
N ILE A 28 -2.11 -0.65 -6.74
CA ILE A 28 -2.68 0.49 -6.01
C ILE A 28 -2.43 1.82 -6.74
N ASP A 29 -3.32 2.78 -6.54
CA ASP A 29 -3.11 4.19 -6.85
C ASP A 29 -2.83 4.95 -5.56
N VAL A 30 -1.74 5.72 -5.52
CA VAL A 30 -1.36 6.50 -4.34
C VAL A 30 -1.51 7.97 -4.65
N ASN A 31 -2.48 8.61 -4.03
CA ASN A 31 -2.76 10.03 -4.20
C ASN A 31 -2.59 10.76 -2.86
N ARG A 32 -1.34 11.08 -2.50
CA ARG A 32 -0.88 11.78 -1.27
C ARG A 32 -1.43 11.24 0.05
N ARG A 33 -2.73 11.37 0.31
CA ARG A 33 -3.44 10.88 1.51
C ARG A 33 -4.39 9.73 1.23
N ASP A 34 -4.72 9.48 -0.03
CA ASP A 34 -5.66 8.44 -0.43
C ASP A 34 -4.93 7.32 -1.16
N ILE A 35 -5.22 6.08 -0.79
CA ILE A 35 -4.73 4.89 -1.50
C ILE A 35 -5.96 4.20 -2.07
N ARG A 36 -5.98 4.02 -3.39
CA ARG A 36 -7.08 3.35 -4.09
C ARG A 36 -6.59 2.01 -4.61
N ILE A 37 -7.20 0.92 -4.15
CA ILE A 37 -6.92 -0.41 -4.69
C ILE A 37 -7.55 -0.49 -6.08
N LYS A 38 -6.75 -0.77 -7.12
CA LYS A 38 -7.23 -0.96 -8.49
C LYS A 38 -7.65 -2.41 -8.72
N GLU A 39 -6.84 -3.33 -8.21
CA GLU A 39 -6.96 -4.77 -8.43
C GLU A 39 -7.23 -5.47 -7.10
N ARG A 40 -8.51 -5.49 -6.68
CA ARG A 40 -8.91 -6.13 -5.41
C ARG A 40 -8.65 -7.65 -5.41
N ALA A 41 -8.73 -8.30 -6.58
CA ALA A 41 -8.48 -9.73 -6.74
C ALA A 41 -7.01 -10.08 -6.45
N THR A 42 -6.07 -9.26 -6.91
CA THR A 42 -4.63 -9.46 -6.66
C THR A 42 -4.29 -9.37 -5.19
N LEU A 43 -4.87 -8.40 -4.47
CA LEU A 43 -4.70 -8.26 -3.02
C LEU A 43 -5.32 -9.41 -2.21
N GLN A 44 -6.43 -9.99 -2.67
CA GLN A 44 -7.04 -11.16 -2.02
C GLN A 44 -6.23 -12.44 -2.19
N ASN A 45 -5.41 -12.54 -3.23
CA ASN A 45 -4.54 -13.70 -3.48
C ASN A 45 -3.16 -13.60 -2.80
N MET A 46 -2.86 -12.49 -2.11
CA MET A 46 -1.63 -12.31 -1.32
C MET A 46 -1.77 -12.79 0.14
N ILE A 47 -2.97 -13.27 0.53
CA ILE A 47 -3.31 -13.82 1.86
C ILE A 47 -3.52 -15.32 1.71
#